data_AF-A0A5E4N6W3-F1
#
_entry.id   AF-A0A5E4N6W3-F1
#
_cell.length_a   1.000
_cell.length_b   1.000
_cell.length_c   1.000
_cell.angle_alpha   90.00
_cell.angle_beta   90.00
_cell.angle_gamma   90.00
#
_symmetry.space_group_name_H-M   'P 1'
#
loop_
_entity.id
_entity.type
_entity.pdbx_description
1 polymer ?
#
loop_
_entity_poly.entity_id
_entity_poly.type
_entity_poly.pdbx_seq_one_letter_code
_entity_poly.pdbx_strand_id
1 'polypeptide(L)' 'MDLIEHLWDEMGRRLKNYQTQKKDQLKNAILEIWNSIDPTVTIKLVKSMEKHMHEVIKAKGGPTDH' A
#
# COMPACT_ATOMS: atom_id res chain seq x y z
N MET A 1 2.74 -3.53 10.93
CA MET A 1 3.00 -3.41 9.48
C MET A 1 2.24 -2.18 9.01
N ASP A 2 2.92 -1.24 8.36
CA ASP A 2 2.34 0.08 8.05
C ASP A 2 1.29 -0.03 6.94
N LEU A 3 0.27 0.82 6.99
CA LEU A 3 -0.85 0.82 6.04
C LEU A 3 -0.40 1.00 4.58
N ILE A 4 0.62 1.83 4.35
CA ILE A 4 1.20 2.02 3.02
C ILE A 4 1.91 0.75 2.52
N GLU A 5 2.46 -0.07 3.43
CA GLU A 5 3.05 -1.38 3.07
C GLU A 5 1.97 -2.32 2.55
N HIS A 6 0.78 -2.32 3.16
CA HIS A 6 -0.34 -3.12 2.68
C HIS A 6 -0.77 -2.72 1.25
N LEU A 7 -0.74 -1.43 0.95
CA LEU A 7 -1.02 -0.92 -0.41
C LEU A 7 0.05 -1.39 -1.40
N TRP A 8 1.33 -1.29 -1.02
CA TRP A 8 2.44 -1.77 -1.85
C TRP A 8 2.40 -3.28 -2.06
N ASP A 9 2.03 -4.05 -1.04
CA ASP A 9 1.86 -5.50 -1.13
C ASP A 9 0.74 -5.88 -2.11
N GLU A 10 -0.40 -5.20 -2.05
CA GLU A 10 -1.52 -5.43 -2.98
C GLU A 10 -1.13 -5.07 -4.43
N MET A 11 -0.47 -3.92 -4.63
CA MET A 11 0.05 -3.55 -5.94
C MET A 11 1.07 -4.57 -6.46
N GLY A 12 1.97 -5.04 -5.60
CA GLY A 12 2.97 -6.06 -5.93
C GLY A 12 2.33 -7.40 -6.29
N ARG A 13 1.28 -7.83 -5.57
CA ARG A 13 0.51 -9.04 -5.90
C ARG A 13 -0.15 -8.94 -7.27
N ARG A 14 -0.77 -7.80 -7.60
CA ARG A 14 -1.36 -7.58 -8.93
C ARG A 14 -0.31 -7.54 -10.03
N LEU A 15 0.84 -6.92 -9.75
CA LEU A 15 1.94 -6.82 -10.69
C LEU A 15 2.57 -8.17 -11.02
N LYS A 16 2.57 -9.13 -10.08
CA LYS A 16 3.04 -10.51 -10.35
C LYS A 16 2.28 -11.22 -11.47
N ASN A 17 1.05 -10.79 -11.77
CA ASN A 17 0.27 -11.34 -12.88
C ASN A 17 0.73 -10.80 -14.25
N TYR A 18 1.55 -9.75 -14.29
CA TYR A 18 2.09 -9.19 -15.53
C TYR A 18 3.44 -9.86 -15.86
N GLN A 19 3.47 -10.71 -16.91
CA GLN A 19 4.69 -11.41 -17.37
C GLN A 19 5.54 -10.60 -18.35
N THR A 20 5.81 -9.31 -18.08
CA THR A 20 6.56 -8.47 -19.03
C THR A 20 7.97 -8.15 -18.53
N GLN A 21 9.00 -8.46 -19.32
CA GLN A 21 10.39 -8.14 -19.01
C GLN A 21 10.83 -6.74 -19.48
N LYS A 22 9.95 -5.99 -20.16
CA LYS A 22 10.26 -4.65 -20.67
C LYS A 22 9.91 -3.58 -19.62
N LYS A 23 10.89 -2.73 -19.31
CA LYS A 23 10.77 -1.67 -18.30
C LYS A 23 9.57 -0.73 -18.55
N ASP A 24 9.28 -0.38 -19.79
CA ASP A 24 8.17 0.54 -20.09
C ASP A 24 6.79 -0.12 -19.99
N GLN A 25 6.70 -1.41 -20.28
CA GLN A 25 5.47 -2.18 -20.02
C GLN A 25 5.20 -2.28 -18.53
N LEU A 26 6.26 -2.48 -17.73
CA LEU A 26 6.14 -2.50 -16.27
C LEU A 26 5.65 -1.16 -15.70
N LYS A 27 6.20 -0.04 -16.19
CA LYS A 27 5.74 1.31 -15.78
C LYS A 27 4.26 1.51 -16.08
N ASN A 28 3.81 1.13 -17.28
CA ASN A 28 2.42 1.26 -17.68
C ASN A 28 1.51 0.39 -16.81
N ALA A 29 1.92 -0.85 -16.52
CA ALA A 29 1.17 -1.75 -15.64
C ALA A 29 1.06 -1.20 -14.20
N ILE A 30 2.13 -0.63 -13.66
CA ILE A 30 2.11 0.02 -12.33
C ILE A 30 1.12 1.18 -12.32
N LEU A 31 1.13 2.03 -13.35
CA LEU A 31 0.20 3.16 -13.47
C LEU A 31 -1.26 2.70 -13.62
N GLU A 32 -1.50 1.67 -14.42
CA GLU A 32 -2.82 1.08 -14.60
C GLU A 32 -3.35 0.49 -13.29
N ILE A 33 -2.53 -0.31 -12.59
CA ILE A 33 -2.86 -0.86 -11.27
C ILE A 33 -3.16 0.27 -10.29
N TRP A 34 -2.30 1.29 -10.22
CA TRP A 34 -2.51 2.44 -9.33
C TRP A 34 -3.85 3.15 -9.60
N ASN A 35 -4.14 3.42 -10.87
CA ASN A 35 -5.39 4.09 -11.26
C ASN A 35 -6.63 3.20 -11.09
N SER A 36 -6.46 1.87 -11.05
CA SER A 36 -7.54 0.92 -10.76
C SER A 36 -7.89 0.81 -9.28
N ILE A 37 -7.05 1.33 -8.38
CA ILE A 37 -7.31 1.30 -6.95
C ILE A 37 -8.40 2.30 -6.62
N ASP A 38 -9.45 1.80 -5.97
CA ASP A 38 -10.58 2.62 -5.56
C ASP A 38 -10.11 3.73 -4.58
N PRO A 39 -10.46 5.00 -4.81
CA PRO A 39 -10.09 6.11 -3.93
C PRO A 39 -10.52 5.92 -2.46
N THR A 40 -11.54 5.10 -2.20
CA THR A 40 -11.93 4.75 -0.83
C THR A 40 -10.84 4.00 -0.07
N VAL A 41 -9.96 3.27 -0.76
CA VAL A 41 -8.80 2.59 -0.16
C VAL A 41 -7.82 3.62 0.38
N THR A 42 -7.47 4.64 -0.42
CA THR A 42 -6.54 5.70 -0.01
C THR A 42 -7.15 6.62 1.05
N ILE A 43 -8.46 6.88 0.99
CA ILE A 43 -9.16 7.63 2.06
C ILE A 43 -9.15 6.86 3.39
N LYS A 44 -9.44 5.55 3.36
CA LYS A 44 -9.36 4.70 4.56
C LYS A 44 -7.94 4.68 5.12
N LEU A 45 -6.93 4.60 4.23
CA LEU A 45 -5.52 4.65 4.58
C LEU A 45 -5.21 5.88 5.45
N VAL A 46 -5.49 7.07 4.92
CA VAL A 46 -5.22 8.34 5.58
C VAL A 46 -5.95 8.43 6.93
N LYS A 47 -7.21 7.98 6.99
CA LYS A 47 -7.98 7.96 8.24
C LYS A 47 -7.39 7.03 9.29
N SER A 48 -6.85 5.88 8.88
CA SER A 48 -6.24 4.92 9.80
C SER A 48 -4.82 5.28 10.23
N MET A 49 -4.13 6.17 9.50
CA MET A 49 -2.80 6.66 9.90
C MET A 49 -2.83 7.35 11.26
N GLU A 50 -3.87 8.12 11.56
CA GLU A 50 -4.02 8.76 12.86
C GLU A 50 -4.06 7.70 13.98
N LYS A 51 -4.86 6.66 13.83
CA LYS A 51 -4.95 5.56 14.80
C LYS A 51 -3.59 4.86 14.96
N HIS A 52 -2.91 4.56 13.85
CA HIS A 52 -1.61 3.89 13.88
C HIS A 52 -0.54 4.73 14.60
N MET A 53 -0.49 6.03 14.33
CA MET A 53 0.41 6.95 15.03
C MET A 53 0.18 6.94 16.54
N HIS A 54 -1.08 6.91 16.99
CA HIS A 54 -1.40 6.80 18.42
C HIS A 54 -0.93 5.46 19.01
N GLU A 55 -1.07 4.36 18.29
CA GLU A 55 -0.60 3.03 18.73
C GLU A 55 0.93 2.98 18.84
N VAL A 56 1.66 3.57 17.88
CA VAL A 56 3.13 3.67 17.91
C VAL A 56 3.60 4.51 19.10
N ILE A 57 2.93 5.64 19.36
CA ILE A 57 3.21 6.48 20.54
C ILE A 57 2.97 5.70 21.83
N LYS A 58 1.85 4.97 21.93
CA LYS A 58 1.51 4.13 23.10
C LYS A 58 2.53 3.00 23.30
N ALA A 59 3.02 2.42 22.22
CA ALA A 59 4.06 1.40 22.22
C ALA A 59 5.48 1.97 22.49
N LYS A 60 5.62 3.30 22.66
CA LYS A 60 6.92 3.99 22.80
C LYS A 60 7.88 3.68 21.65
N GLY A 61 7.35 3.57 20.43
CA GLY A 61 8.12 3.15 19.25
C GLY A 61 8.40 1.65 19.16
N GLY A 62 7.87 0.84 20.09
CA GLY A 62 7.86 -0.61 19.99
C GLY A 62 6.83 -1.13 18.97
N PRO A 63 6.81 -2.45 18.73
CA PRO A 63 5.85 -3.07 17.83
C PRO A 63 4.41 -2.76 18.25
N THR A 64 3.59 -2.38 17.28
CA THR A 64 2.14 -2.25 17.41
C THR A 64 1.49 -3.56 17.00
N ASP A 65 0.46 -4.00 17.73
CA ASP A 65 -0.34 -5.16 17.35
C ASP A 65 -1.16 -4.80 16.10
N HIS A 66 -0.70 -5.26 14.93
CA HIS A 66 -1.41 -5.12 13.66
C HIS A 66 -1.21 -6.35 12.77
#